data_AF-A0A2V5NVU2-F1
#
_entry.id   AF-A0A2V5NVU2-F1
#
_cell.length_a   1.000
_cell.length_b   1.000
_cell.length_c   1.000
_cell.angle_alpha   90.00
_cell.angle_beta   90.00
_cell.angle_gamma   90.00
#
_symmetry.space_group_name_H-M   'P 1'
#
loop_
_entity.id
_entity.type
_entity.pdbx_description
1 polymer ?
#
loop_
_entity_poly.entity_id
_entity_poly.type
_entity_poly.pdbx_seq_one_letter_code
_entity_poly.pdbx_strand_id
1 'polypeptide(L)'
;MKLLLQEIRRNPLLWLLVFAPAALVAEKFNHEAHTLHFILSVLAILPLAVLLSHATESVAAKTGDSVGGLLNATLGNLTELVIAIAALQAGQYTLVKASVAGAIVTNSLFMLG
;
A
#
# COMPACT_ATOMS: atom_id res chain seq x y z
N MET A 1 15.98 13.97 -4.93
CA MET A 1 15.69 13.34 -6.24
C MET A 1 16.67 12.23 -6.63
N LYS A 2 18.00 12.43 -6.54
CA LYS A 2 19.00 11.39 -6.87
C LYS A 2 18.87 10.10 -6.03
N LEU A 3 18.55 10.22 -4.73
CA LEU A 3 18.34 9.07 -3.84
C LEU A 3 17.13 8.21 -4.24
N LEU A 4 16.00 8.83 -4.60
CA LEU A 4 14.81 8.12 -5.07
C LEU A 4 15.08 7.37 -6.39
N LEU A 5 15.76 8.01 -7.34
CA LEU A 5 16.11 7.38 -8.62
C LEU A 5 17.06 6.19 -8.46
N GLN A 6 17.97 6.25 -7.47
CA GLN A 6 18.83 5.12 -7.13
C GLN A 6 18.04 3.98 -6.48
N GLU A 7 17.12 4.29 -5.57
CA GLU A 7 16.26 3.29 -4.93
C GLU A 7 15.35 2.58 -5.94
N ILE A 8 14.73 3.33 -6.85
CA ILE A 8 13.89 2.78 -7.94
C ILE A 8 14.70 1.85 -8.85
N ARG A 9 15.98 2.18 -9.10
CA ARG A 9 16.83 1.37 -9.97
C ARG A 9 17.31 0.08 -9.28
N ARG A 10 17.40 0.07 -7.95
CA ARG A 10 17.89 -1.07 -7.17
C ARG A 10 16.77 -2.02 -6.76
N ASN A 11 15.55 -1.52 -6.56
CA ASN A 11 14.42 -2.33 -6.13
C ASN A 11 13.46 -2.61 -7.31
N PRO A 12 13.43 -3.84 -7.86
CA PRO A 12 12.60 -4.18 -9.01
C PRO A 12 11.09 -4.02 -8.74
N LEU A 13 10.66 -4.09 -7.47
CA LEU A 13 9.26 -3.79 -7.10
C LEU A 13 8.87 -2.36 -7.47
N LEU A 14 9.79 -1.39 -7.37
CA LEU A 14 9.50 0.01 -7.70
C LEU A 14 9.30 0.25 -9.19
N TRP A 15 9.65 -0.69 -10.06
CA TRP A 15 9.32 -0.59 -11.50
C TRP A 15 7.82 -0.67 -11.74
N LEU A 16 7.08 -1.29 -10.83
CA LEU A 16 5.62 -1.33 -10.87
C LEU A 16 4.99 0.07 -10.71
N LEU A 17 5.74 1.12 -10.35
CA LEU A 17 5.22 2.49 -10.29
C LEU A 17 4.65 2.96 -11.62
N VAL A 18 5.07 2.36 -12.75
CA VAL A 18 4.47 2.62 -14.07
C VAL A 18 2.98 2.29 -14.12
N PHE A 19 2.51 1.37 -13.28
CA PHE A 19 1.09 0.99 -13.23
C PHE A 19 0.21 2.07 -12.59
N ALA A 20 0.76 2.96 -11.77
CA ALA A 20 -0.01 4.06 -11.17
C ALA A 20 -0.55 5.05 -12.22
N PRO A 21 0.27 5.67 -13.10
CA PRO A 21 -0.26 6.47 -14.19
C PRO A 21 -1.04 5.63 -15.20
N ALA A 22 -0.66 4.36 -15.44
CA ALA A 22 -1.41 3.50 -16.34
C ALA A 22 -2.85 3.23 -15.86
N ALA A 23 -3.06 3.02 -14.56
CA ALA A 23 -4.39 2.84 -13.97
C ALA A 23 -5.27 4.09 -14.20
N LEU A 24 -4.74 5.28 -13.90
CA LEU A 24 -5.44 6.56 -14.10
C LEU A 24 -5.77 6.83 -15.57
N VAL A 25 -4.88 6.45 -16.48
CA VAL A 25 -5.10 6.58 -17.92
C VAL A 25 -6.16 5.57 -18.39
N ALA A 26 -6.07 4.32 -17.96
CA ALA A 26 -7.02 3.27 -18.33
C ALA A 26 -8.44 3.59 -17.86
N GLU A 27 -8.60 4.20 -16.68
CA GLU A 27 -9.88 4.69 -16.18
C GLU A 27 -10.51 5.69 -17.15
N LYS A 28 -9.74 6.67 -17.65
CA LYS A 28 -10.25 7.70 -18.57
C LYS A 28 -10.70 7.16 -19.93
N PHE A 29 -10.07 6.10 -20.43
CA PHE A 29 -10.34 5.60 -21.78
C PHE A 29 -11.40 4.49 -21.82
N ASN A 30 -11.50 3.66 -20.79
CA ASN A 30 -12.41 2.51 -20.80
C ASN A 30 -12.91 2.17 -19.39
N HIS A 31 -14.00 2.80 -18.97
CA HIS A 31 -14.60 2.66 -17.64
C HIS A 31 -15.18 1.26 -17.36
N GLU A 32 -15.57 0.51 -18.40
CA GLU A 32 -16.24 -0.80 -18.30
C GLU A 32 -15.24 -1.96 -18.06
N ALA A 33 -13.94 -1.71 -18.21
CA ALA A 33 -12.90 -2.72 -18.06
C ALA A 33 -12.53 -2.98 -16.59
N HIS A 34 -13.51 -3.33 -15.75
CA HIS A 34 -13.36 -3.45 -14.29
C HIS A 34 -12.20 -4.37 -13.85
N THR A 35 -12.02 -5.52 -14.49
CA THR A 35 -10.92 -6.45 -14.17
C THR A 35 -9.55 -5.85 -14.48
N LEU A 36 -9.44 -5.11 -15.58
CA LEU A 36 -8.20 -4.44 -15.96
C LEU A 36 -7.85 -3.35 -14.94
N HIS A 37 -8.80 -2.50 -14.56
CA HIS A 37 -8.57 -1.46 -13.56
C HIS A 37 -8.18 -2.05 -12.20
N PHE A 38 -8.83 -3.15 -11.79
CA PHE A 38 -8.47 -3.85 -10.56
C PHE A 38 -7.02 -4.30 -10.58
N ILE A 39 -6.58 -5.00 -11.65
CA ILE A 39 -5.20 -5.49 -11.76
C ILE A 39 -4.20 -4.33 -11.80
N LEU A 40 -4.46 -3.30 -12.61
CA LEU A 40 -3.59 -2.12 -12.70
C LEU A 40 -3.47 -1.41 -11.34
N SER A 41 -4.57 -1.28 -10.60
CA SER A 41 -4.59 -0.64 -9.28
C SER A 41 -3.83 -1.48 -8.25
N VAL A 42 -4.02 -2.80 -8.22
CA VAL A 42 -3.25 -3.69 -7.32
C VAL A 42 -1.75 -3.58 -7.60
N LEU A 43 -1.34 -3.64 -8.87
CA LEU A 43 0.07 -3.51 -9.24
C LEU A 43 0.64 -2.13 -8.90
N ALA A 44 -0.16 -1.07 -9.02
CA ALA A 44 0.24 0.28 -8.63
C ALA A 44 0.40 0.44 -7.10
N ILE A 45 -0.48 -0.18 -6.31
CA ILE A 45 -0.47 -0.07 -4.85
C ILE A 45 0.78 -0.73 -4.25
N LEU A 46 1.27 -1.85 -4.80
CA LEU A 46 2.43 -2.57 -4.27
C LEU A 46 3.67 -1.67 -4.02
N PRO A 47 4.23 -0.96 -5.02
CA PRO A 47 5.37 -0.08 -4.79
C PRO A 47 5.02 1.16 -3.97
N LEU A 48 3.79 1.66 -4.07
CA LEU A 48 3.33 2.80 -3.28
C LEU A 48 3.31 2.46 -1.79
N ALA A 49 2.90 1.25 -1.43
CA ALA A 49 2.91 0.75 -0.07
C ALA A 49 4.33 0.69 0.50
N VAL A 50 5.29 0.22 -0.29
CA VAL A 50 6.72 0.19 0.10
C VAL A 50 7.24 1.60 0.34
N LEU A 51 6.98 2.53 -0.59
CA LEU A 51 7.41 3.93 -0.44
C LEU A 51 6.76 4.61 0.77
N LEU A 52 5.48 4.34 1.02
CA LEU A 52 4.75 4.85 2.17
C LEU A 52 5.34 4.33 3.48
N SER A 53 5.63 3.02 3.55
CA SER A 53 6.28 2.40 4.71
C SER A 53 7.65 3.01 5.00
N HIS A 54 8.51 3.18 3.98
CA HIS A 54 9.80 3.86 4.18
C HIS A 54 9.63 5.32 4.64
N ALA A 55 8.62 6.02 4.12
CA ALA A 55 8.33 7.38 4.54
C ALA A 55 7.87 7.44 6.00
N THR A 56 6.96 6.55 6.41
CA THR A 56 6.45 6.51 7.78
C THR A 56 7.52 6.11 8.78
N GLU A 57 8.38 5.15 8.44
CA GLU A 57 9.55 4.76 9.24
C GLU A 57 10.54 5.92 9.37
N SER A 58 10.86 6.61 8.27
CA SER A 58 11.76 7.77 8.30
C SER A 58 11.21 8.93 9.14
N VAL A 59 9.89 9.11 9.20
CA VAL A 59 9.25 10.09 10.08
C VAL A 59 9.33 9.61 11.53
N ALA A 60 8.92 8.37 11.82
CA ALA A 60 8.95 7.80 13.16
C ALA A 60 10.35 7.89 13.80
N ALA A 61 11.40 7.56 13.03
CA ALA A 61 12.80 7.63 13.47
C ALA A 61 13.27 9.05 13.86
N LYS A 62 12.58 10.10 13.40
CA LYS A 62 12.90 11.51 13.69
C LYS A 62 12.03 12.12 14.81
N THR A 63 11.07 11.38 15.36
CA THR A 63 10.02 11.94 16.24
C THR A 63 10.20 11.57 17.72
N GLY A 64 11.28 10.86 18.09
CA GLY A 64 11.55 10.40 19.46
C GLY A 64 10.73 9.15 19.84
N ASP A 65 11.15 8.43 20.89
CA ASP A 65 10.70 7.05 21.16
C ASP A 65 9.18 6.91 21.34
N SER A 66 8.54 7.77 22.14
CA SER A 66 7.10 7.66 22.41
C SER A 66 6.24 7.99 21.19
N VAL A 67 6.57 9.05 20.45
CA VAL A 67 5.80 9.47 19.27
C VAL A 67 6.12 8.57 18.07
N GLY A 68 7.38 8.17 17.91
CA GLY A 68 7.80 7.21 16.92
C GLY A 68 7.14 5.84 17.11
N GLY A 69 7.02 5.38 18.36
CA GLY A 69 6.26 4.15 18.69
C GLY A 69 4.79 4.25 18.30
N LEU A 70 4.13 5.37 18.61
CA LEU A 70 2.74 5.61 18.20
C LEU A 70 2.58 5.67 16.68
N LEU A 71 3.49 6.37 15.99
CA LEU A 71 3.51 6.46 14.53
C LEU A 71 3.72 5.10 13.87
N ASN A 72 4.60 4.26 14.42
CA ASN A 72 4.79 2.91 13.88
C ASN A 72 3.56 2.03 14.11
N ALA A 73 2.94 2.11 15.29
CA ALA A 73 1.72 1.36 15.60
C ALA A 73 0.52 1.78 14.73
N THR A 74 0.44 3.04 14.32
CA THR A 74 -0.69 3.58 13.53
C THR A 74 -0.42 3.59 12.03
N LEU A 75 0.78 4.02 11.62
CA LEU A 75 1.15 4.20 10.21
C LEU A 75 1.95 3.03 9.63
N GLY A 76 2.41 2.08 10.45
CA GLY A 76 3.10 0.86 9.97
C GLY A 76 2.21 0.01 9.06
N ASN A 77 0.90 0.03 9.31
CA ASN A 77 -0.13 -0.65 8.51
C ASN A 77 -1.02 0.33 7.74
N LEU A 78 -0.52 1.55 7.44
CA LEU A 78 -1.34 2.63 6.87
C LEU A 78 -1.99 2.23 5.54
N THR A 79 -1.26 1.51 4.68
CA THR A 79 -1.77 1.04 3.38
C THR A 79 -3.02 0.19 3.56
N GLU A 80 -2.99 -0.77 4.48
CA GLU A 80 -4.11 -1.68 4.76
C GLU A 80 -5.29 -0.90 5.32
N LEU A 81 -5.04 0.04 6.22
CA LEU A 81 -6.05 0.91 6.81
C LEU A 81 -6.74 1.77 5.74
N VAL A 82 -5.99 2.37 4.84
CA VAL A 82 -6.55 3.19 3.74
C VAL A 82 -7.46 2.36 2.83
N ILE A 83 -7.04 1.15 2.46
CA ILE A 83 -7.85 0.24 1.62
C ILE A 83 -9.11 -0.20 2.37
N ALA A 84 -8.99 -0.55 3.65
CA ALA A 84 -10.13 -0.95 4.47
C ALA A 84 -11.14 0.19 4.64
N ILE A 85 -10.69 1.42 4.88
CA ILE A 85 -11.58 2.60 4.97
C ILE A 85 -12.29 2.85 3.64
N ALA A 86 -11.58 2.81 2.52
CA ALA A 86 -12.19 2.99 1.19
C ALA A 86 -13.25 1.91 0.91
N ALA A 87 -12.95 0.65 1.25
CA ALA A 87 -13.89 -0.45 1.13
C ALA A 87 -15.12 -0.29 2.05
N LEU A 88 -14.93 0.15 3.30
CA LEU A 88 -16.03 0.46 4.22
C LEU A 88 -16.93 1.57 3.67
N GLN A 89 -16.36 2.64 3.14
CA GLN A 89 -17.11 3.73 2.52
C GLN A 89 -17.93 3.26 1.30
N ALA A 90 -17.42 2.26 0.57
CA ALA A 90 -18.12 1.59 -0.51
C ALA A 90 -19.12 0.50 -0.05
N GLY A 91 -19.34 0.34 1.26
CA GLY A 91 -20.25 -0.67 1.83
C GLY A 91 -19.74 -2.11 1.75
N GLN A 92 -18.45 -2.32 1.46
CA GLN A 92 -17.84 -3.63 1.26
C GLN A 92 -17.39 -4.28 2.59
N TYR A 93 -18.34 -4.47 3.52
CA TYR A 93 -18.05 -5.00 4.85
C TYR A 93 -17.43 -6.41 4.84
N THR A 94 -17.87 -7.28 3.91
CA THR A 94 -17.32 -8.63 3.78
C THR A 94 -15.86 -8.59 3.34
N LEU A 95 -15.51 -7.70 2.41
CA LEU A 95 -14.13 -7.50 1.96
C LEU A 95 -13.24 -7.06 3.13
N VAL A 96 -13.71 -6.11 3.93
CA VAL A 96 -12.96 -5.58 5.08
C VAL A 96 -12.72 -6.66 6.14
N LYS A 97 -13.75 -7.45 6.45
CA LYS A 97 -13.60 -8.58 7.40
C LYS A 97 -12.61 -9.61 6.87
N ALA A 98 -12.72 -9.96 5.59
CA ALA A 98 -11.81 -10.91 4.95
C ALA A 98 -10.36 -10.39 4.91
N SER A 99 -10.15 -9.10 4.62
CA SER A 99 -8.82 -8.50 4.58
C SER A 99 -8.18 -8.45 5.96
N VAL A 100 -8.94 -8.10 7.01
CA VAL A 100 -8.44 -8.10 8.40
C VAL A 100 -8.08 -9.52 8.85
N ALA A 101 -8.95 -10.50 8.57
CA ALA A 101 -8.65 -11.90 8.87
C ALA A 101 -7.39 -12.39 8.14
N GLY A 102 -7.26 -12.04 6.85
CA GLY A 102 -6.06 -12.32 6.05
C GLY A 102 -4.79 -11.72 6.65
N ALA A 103 -4.82 -10.44 7.06
CA ALA A 103 -3.69 -9.76 7.68
C ALA A 103 -3.25 -10.45 8.99
N ILE A 104 -4.20 -10.84 9.85
CA ILE A 104 -3.90 -11.59 11.07
C ILE A 104 -3.22 -12.92 10.74
N VAL A 105 -3.75 -13.67 9.78
CA VAL A 105 -3.20 -14.96 9.36
C VAL A 105 -1.78 -14.79 8.79
N THR A 106 -1.57 -13.83 7.89
CA THR A 106 -0.25 -13.59 7.27
C THR A 106 0.79 -13.17 8.31
N ASN A 107 0.46 -12.23 9.19
CA ASN A 107 1.40 -11.76 10.22
C ASN A 107 1.68 -12.81 11.29
N SER A 108 0.71 -13.67 11.62
CA SER A 108 0.88 -14.69 12.68
C SER A 108 1.52 -15.97 12.18
N LEU A 109 1.26 -16.38 10.94
CA LEU A 109 1.69 -17.69 10.42
C LEU A 109 2.81 -17.58 9.38
N PHE A 110 2.76 -16.57 8.51
CA PHE A 110 3.65 -16.49 7.35
C PHE A 110 4.91 -15.68 7.62
N MET A 111 4.84 -14.69 8.52
CA MET A 111 5.97 -13.82 8.86
C MET A 111 6.86 -14.38 9.98
N LEU A 112 6.37 -15.37 10.74
CA LEU A 112 7.14 -16.11 11.75
C LEU A 112 7.79 -17.39 11.21
N GLY A 113 7.46 -17.80 9.98
CA GLY A 113 7.93 -19.04 9.34
C GLY A 113 9.12 -18.86 8.41
#